data_AF-A0A4Q4BNV3-F1
#
_entry.id   AF-A0A4Q4BNV3-F1
#
_cell.length_a   1.000
_cell.length_b   1.000
_cell.length_c   1.000
_cell.angle_alpha   90.00
_cell.angle_beta   90.00
_cell.angle_gamma   90.00
#
_symmetry.space_group_name_H-M   'P 1'
#
loop_
_entity.id
_entity.type
_entity.pdbx_description
1 polymer ?
#
loop_
_entity_poly.entity_id
_entity_poly.type
_entity_poly.pdbx_seq_one_letter_code
_entity_poly.pdbx_strand_id
1 'polypeptide(L)' 'ALGWIIVLALKPLIDGASPLTLTLLVVGGLLYSTGVAFYVNKRLRFARAIWHGHVVAGAGAHWAAVLLGVVLATH' A
#
# COMPACT_ATOMS: atom_id res chain seq x y z
N ALA A 1 -2.91 -9.92 13.85
CA ALA A 1 -1.97 -9.36 12.85
C ALA A 1 -2.58 -9.49 11.46
N LEU A 2 -2.88 -8.39 10.78
CA LEU A 2 -3.60 -8.38 9.48
C LEU A 2 -2.67 -8.40 8.25
N GLY A 3 -1.35 -8.28 8.44
CA GLY A 3 -0.39 -8.08 7.33
C GLY A 3 -0.26 -9.22 6.32
N TRP A 4 -0.74 -10.43 6.65
CA TRP A 4 -0.65 -11.60 5.77
C TRP A 4 -1.92 -11.91 4.97
N ILE A 5 -3.02 -11.18 5.21
CA ILE A 5 -4.29 -11.40 4.51
C ILE A 5 -4.15 -11.18 2.99
N ILE A 6 -3.26 -10.25 2.60
CA ILE A 6 -2.99 -9.96 1.19
C ILE A 6 -2.50 -11.18 0.42
N VAL A 7 -1.80 -12.12 1.06
CA VAL A 7 -1.30 -13.35 0.40
C VAL A 7 -2.45 -14.26 -0.01
N LEU A 8 -3.50 -14.33 0.80
CA LEU A 8 -4.71 -15.11 0.49
C LEU A 8 -5.52 -14.45 -0.64
N ALA A 9 -5.53 -13.12 -0.70
CA ALA A 9 -6.25 -12.35 -1.71
C ALA A 9 -5.44 -12.16 -3.02
N LEU A 10 -4.15 -12.51 -3.05
CA LEU A 10 -3.25 -12.13 -4.14
C LEU A 10 -3.65 -12.73 -5.49
N LYS A 11 -3.96 -14.04 -5.52
CA LYS A 11 -4.35 -14.73 -6.76
C LYS A 11 -5.66 -14.16 -7.36
N PRO A 12 -6.77 -14.06 -6.62
CA PRO A 12 -7.98 -13.44 -7.17
C PRO A 12 -7.82 -11.95 -7.50
N LEU A 13 -6.92 -11.23 -6.82
CA LEU A 13 -6.59 -9.85 -7.19
C LEU A 13 -5.88 -9.78 -8.54
N ILE A 14 -4.90 -10.63 -8.81
CA ILE A 14 -4.18 -10.63 -10.10
C ILE A 14 -5.12 -11.03 -11.25
N ASP A 15 -5.96 -12.02 -11.03
CA ASP A 15 -6.85 -12.55 -12.07
C ASP A 15 -8.06 -11.63 -12.36
N GLY A 16 -8.48 -10.82 -11.37
CA GLY A 16 -9.70 -10.00 -11.45
C GLY A 16 -9.50 -8.48 -11.44
N ALA A 17 -8.33 -7.97 -11.09
CA ALA A 17 -8.10 -6.52 -10.96
C ALA A 17 -7.44 -5.91 -12.21
N SER A 18 -7.75 -4.64 -12.46
CA SER A 18 -7.14 -3.88 -13.54
C SER A 18 -5.63 -3.67 -13.31
N PRO A 19 -4.83 -3.44 -14.38
CA PRO A 19 -3.41 -3.08 -14.25
C PRO A 19 -3.17 -1.86 -13.35
N LEU A 20 -4.08 -0.88 -13.38
CA LEU A 20 -4.01 0.31 -12.53
C LEU A 20 -4.16 -0.06 -11.05
N THR A 21 -5.15 -0.89 -10.72
CA THR A 21 -5.40 -1.39 -9.36
C THR A 21 -4.20 -2.15 -8.82
N LEU A 22 -3.63 -3.06 -9.63
CA LEU A 22 -2.43 -3.81 -9.26
C LEU A 22 -1.22 -2.89 -9.04
N THR A 23 -1.05 -1.89 -9.89
CA THR A 23 0.03 -0.91 -9.74
C THR A 23 -0.10 -0.13 -8.44
N LEU A 24 -1.30 0.33 -8.09
CA LEU A 24 -1.57 1.05 -6.84
C LEU A 24 -1.31 0.18 -5.61
N LEU A 25 -1.65 -1.12 -5.67
CA LEU A 25 -1.34 -2.08 -4.59
C LEU A 25 0.17 -2.28 -4.43
N VAL A 26 0.91 -2.44 -5.52
CA VAL A 26 2.38 -2.59 -5.48
C VAL A 26 3.03 -1.33 -4.91
N VAL A 27 2.63 -0.15 -5.40
CA VAL A 27 3.15 1.14 -4.91
C VAL A 27 2.83 1.31 -3.42
N GLY A 28 1.61 0.99 -2.98
CA GLY A 28 1.22 1.03 -1.57
C GLY A 28 2.09 0.13 -0.69
N GLY A 29 2.33 -1.11 -1.13
CA GLY A 29 3.22 -2.06 -0.45
C GLY A 29 4.68 -1.59 -0.37
N LEU A 30 5.19 -0.99 -1.46
CA LEU A 30 6.54 -0.42 -1.48
C LEU A 30 6.67 0.76 -0.50
N LEU A 31 5.69 1.66 -0.46
CA LEU A 31 5.67 2.79 0.49
C LEU A 31 5.67 2.30 1.95
N TYR A 32 4.90 1.27 2.27
CA TYR A 32 4.92 0.65 3.60
C TYR A 32 6.29 0.07 3.94
N SER A 33 6.93 -0.59 2.98
CA SER A 33 8.22 -1.26 3.19
C SER A 33 9.36 -0.26 3.34
N THR A 34 9.44 0.76 2.49
CA THR A 34 10.47 1.81 2.58
C THR A 34 10.31 2.67 3.83
N GLY A 35 9.07 2.89 4.30
CA GLY A 35 8.81 3.55 5.57
C GLY A 35 9.55 2.90 6.76
N VAL A 36 9.68 1.58 6.78
CA VAL A 36 10.42 0.85 7.84
C VAL A 36 11.89 1.22 7.84
N ALA A 37 12.52 1.39 6.67
CA ALA A 37 13.92 1.81 6.57
C ALA A 37 14.14 3.19 7.22
N PHE A 38 13.20 4.12 7.06
CA PHE A 38 13.23 5.41 7.74
C PHE A 38 12.96 5.30 9.24
N TYR A 39 12.04 4.42 9.67
CA TYR A 39 11.73 4.19 11.08
C TYR A 39 12.93 3.65 11.86
N VAL A 40 13.66 2.67 11.30
CA VAL A 40 14.82 2.07 11.98
C VAL A 40 16.05 3.00 11.99
N ASN A 41 16.11 3.98 11.09
CA ASN A 41 17.22 4.93 11.03
C ASN A 41 17.14 5.99 12.14
N LYS A 42 17.72 5.69 13.30
CA LYS A 42 17.74 6.60 14.47
C LYS A 42 18.62 7.84 14.29
N ARG A 43 19.40 7.97 13.20
CA ARG A 43 20.22 9.17 12.93
C ARG A 43 19.39 10.32 12.36
N LEU A 44 18.21 10.04 11.80
CA LEU A 44 17.32 11.05 11.24
C LEU A 44 16.48 11.71 12.34
N ARG A 45 16.60 13.04 12.50
CA ARG A 45 15.86 13.83 13.50
C ARG A 45 14.33 13.65 13.43
N PHE A 46 13.80 13.37 12.24
CA PHE A 46 12.36 13.24 11.99
C PHE A 46 11.96 11.85 11.47
N ALA A 47 12.72 10.80 11.79
CA ALA A 47 12.47 9.42 11.36
C ALA A 47 11.02 8.96 11.52
N ARG A 48 10.41 9.23 12.69
CA ARG A 48 9.01 8.86 12.98
C ARG A 48 7.99 9.59 12.11
N ALA A 49 8.18 10.88 11.86
CA ALA A 49 7.27 11.65 11.03
C ALA A 49 7.35 11.20 9.56
N ILE A 50 8.55 10.93 9.05
CA ILE A 50 8.78 10.40 7.70
C ILE A 50 8.15 9.01 7.56
N TRP A 51 8.29 8.16 8.58
CA TRP A 51 7.63 6.86 8.63
C TRP A 51 6.11 6.98 8.57
N HIS A 52 5.51 7.85 9.39
CA HIS A 52 4.07 8.10 9.33
C HIS A 52 3.63 8.62 7.96
N GLY A 53 4.41 9.50 7.32
CA GLY A 53 4.13 9.96 5.96
C GLY A 53 4.07 8.81 4.94
N HIS A 54 5.01 7.87 5.02
CA HIS A 54 5.01 6.67 4.18
C HIS A 54 3.79 5.77 4.45
N VAL A 55 3.44 5.57 5.72
CA VAL A 55 2.26 4.79 6.12
C VAL A 55 0.98 5.42 5.57
N VAL A 56 0.81 6.74 5.69
CA VAL A 56 -0.36 7.45 5.17
C VAL A 56 -0.42 7.40 3.65
N ALA A 57 0.71 7.61 2.96
CA ALA A 57 0.77 7.51 1.50
C ALA A 57 0.46 6.08 1.01
N GLY A 58 1.00 5.05 1.67
CA GLY A 58 0.72 3.66 1.36
C GLY A 58 -0.75 3.28 1.61
N ALA A 59 -1.33 3.76 2.71
CA ALA A 59 -2.77 3.61 2.99
C ALA A 59 -3.63 4.31 1.94
N GLY A 60 -3.24 5.52 1.51
CA GLY A 60 -3.92 6.26 0.44
C GLY A 60 -3.89 5.54 -0.90
N ALA A 61 -2.75 4.94 -1.27
CA ALA A 61 -2.63 4.14 -2.48
C ALA A 61 -3.53 2.89 -2.44
N HIS A 62 -3.57 2.16 -1.31
CA HIS A 62 -4.48 1.02 -1.14
C HIS A 62 -5.95 1.45 -1.18
N TRP A 63 -6.30 2.57 -0.56
CA TRP A 63 -7.66 3.13 -0.62
C TRP A 63 -8.05 3.50 -2.06
N ALA A 64 -7.15 4.16 -2.80
CA ALA A 64 -7.36 4.48 -4.21
C ALA A 64 -7.52 3.23 -5.09
N ALA A 65 -6.75 2.16 -4.81
CA ALA A 65 -6.87 0.89 -5.51
C ALA A 65 -8.28 0.29 -5.36
N VAL A 66 -8.84 0.33 -4.14
CA VAL A 66 -10.22 -0.12 -3.86
C VAL A 66 -11.25 0.80 -4.51
N LEU A 67 -11.09 2.11 -4.37
CA LEU A 67 -12.00 3.09 -4.96
C LEU A 67 -12.08 2.96 -6.48
N LEU A 68 -10.93 2.95 -7.16
CA LEU A 68 -10.87 2.89 -8.62
C LEU A 68 -11.15 1.49 -9.17
N GLY A 69 -10.62 0.46 -8.52
CA GLY A 69 -10.66 -0.92 -9.00
C GLY A 69 -11.92 -1.71 -8.62
N VAL A 70 -12.63 -1.28 -7.59
CA VAL A 70 -13.83 -1.98 -7.09
C VAL A 70 -15.05 -1.08 -7.17
N VAL A 71 -15.00 0.12 -6.58
CA VAL A 71 -16.20 0.98 -6.46
C VAL A 71 -16.56 1.65 -7.79
N LEU A 72 -15.56 2.19 -8.49
CA LEU A 72 -15.78 2.95 -9.72
C LEU A 72 -15.69 2.08 -10.99
N ALA A 73 -15.00 0.93 -10.92
CA ALA A 73 -14.93 -0.01 -12.04
C ALA A 73 -16.24 -0.77 -12.30
N THR A 74 -17.19 -0.74 -11.36
CA THR A 74 -18.50 -1.43 -11.47
C THR A 74 -19.60 -0.61 -12.17
N HIS A 75 -19.22 0.39 -12.98
CA HIS A 75 -20.13 1.15 -13.84
C HIS A 75 -19.72 1.01 -15.31
#